data_AF-B3FD30-F1
#
_entry.id   AF-B3FD30-F1
#
_cell.length_a   1.000
_cell.length_b   1.000
_cell.length_c   1.000
_cell.angle_alpha   90.00
_cell.angle_beta   90.00
_cell.angle_gamma   90.00
#
_symmetry.space_group_name_H-M   'P 1'
#
loop_
_entity.id
_entity.type
_entity.pdbx_description
1 polymer ?
#
loop_
_entity_poly.entity_id
_entity_poly.type
_entity_poly.pdbx_seq_one_letter_code
_entity_poly.pdbx_strand_id
1 'polypeptide(L)'
;TYYTPEYETKDTDILAAFRVTPQPGVPPEEAGAAVAAESSTGTWTTVWTDGLTSLDRYKGRCYNLEAVPGEENQYIAYVAYPLDLFEEGSVTNMFTSIVGNVFGFKALRALRLEDLRIPTAYTKTFQGPPHGIQVERDKLNKYGRPLLGCTIKPKLGLSAKNYGRAVYECLRGGLDFTKDDENVNSQPFMRWRDRFLFCAEAIYKSQAETGEIKGHYLNATAGTCEEMMKRAACARELGVPIVMHDYLTGGFTANTTLAHYCRDNGLLLHIHRAMHAVIDRQKNHGIHFRVLAKALRMSGGDHIHAGTVVGKLEGEREITLGFVDLLRDDFIEKDRSRGIYFTQDWVSLPGVLPVASGGIHVWHMPALTEIFGDDSVLQFGGGTLGHPWGNAPGAVANRVALEACVQARNEGRDLAREGNTIIREACKWSPELAAACEVWKEIKFEFPAMDTL
;
A
#
# COMPACT_ATOMS: atom_id res chain seq x y z
N THR A 1 14.61 -35.24 2.79
CA THR A 1 13.27 -34.64 2.93
C THR A 1 13.42 -33.13 3.08
N TYR A 2 12.42 -32.35 2.64
CA TYR A 2 12.31 -30.90 2.82
C TYR A 2 11.38 -30.51 4.00
N TYR A 3 10.74 -31.50 4.64
CA TYR A 3 10.08 -31.35 5.94
C TYR A 3 11.08 -31.67 7.05
N THR A 4 11.40 -30.66 7.87
CA THR A 4 12.41 -30.72 8.94
C THR A 4 11.84 -30.06 10.20
N PRO A 5 10.90 -30.71 10.92
CA PRO A 5 10.19 -30.13 12.06
C PRO A 5 11.10 -29.77 13.25
N GLU A 6 12.30 -30.34 13.30
CA GLU A 6 13.34 -30.07 14.29
C GLU A 6 14.23 -28.86 13.95
N TYR A 7 14.03 -28.21 12.79
CA TYR A 7 14.87 -27.09 12.38
C TYR A 7 14.60 -25.83 13.22
N GLU A 8 15.63 -25.38 13.92
CA GLU A 8 15.65 -24.06 14.56
C GLU A 8 15.97 -22.99 13.51
N THR A 9 15.06 -22.02 13.37
CA THR A 9 15.24 -20.93 12.42
C THR A 9 16.43 -20.06 12.80
N LYS A 10 17.16 -19.57 11.80
CA LYS A 10 18.25 -18.61 12.03
C LYS A 10 17.72 -17.19 11.91
N ASP A 11 18.38 -16.25 12.58
CA ASP A 11 18.03 -14.83 12.46
C ASP A 11 18.13 -14.29 11.03
N THR A 12 19.00 -14.91 10.21
CA THR A 12 19.21 -14.56 8.81
C THR A 12 18.22 -15.22 7.85
N ASP A 13 17.40 -16.18 8.29
CA ASP A 13 16.46 -16.86 7.39
C ASP A 13 15.28 -15.95 7.03
N ILE A 14 14.90 -15.92 5.75
CA ILE A 14 13.57 -15.45 5.35
C ILE A 14 12.57 -16.51 5.78
N LEU A 15 11.50 -16.12 6.48
CA LEU A 15 10.45 -17.05 6.90
C LEU A 15 9.17 -16.74 6.14
N ALA A 16 8.43 -17.78 5.73
CA ALA A 16 7.14 -17.65 5.07
C ALA A 16 6.07 -18.45 5.79
N ALA A 17 4.88 -17.85 5.94
CA ALA A 17 3.68 -18.54 6.40
C ALA A 17 2.76 -18.77 5.21
N PHE A 18 2.60 -20.03 4.79
CA PHE A 18 1.73 -20.41 3.69
C PHE A 18 0.47 -21.08 4.20
N ARG A 19 -0.70 -20.51 3.91
CA ARG A 19 -1.98 -21.22 4.03
C ARG A 19 -2.11 -22.20 2.87
N VAL A 20 -2.02 -23.49 3.18
CA VAL A 20 -2.01 -24.59 2.21
C VAL A 20 -3.28 -25.43 2.33
N THR A 21 -3.90 -25.73 1.20
CA THR A 21 -5.00 -26.70 1.09
C THR A 21 -4.56 -27.82 0.17
N PRO A 22 -4.13 -28.98 0.70
CA PRO A 22 -3.72 -30.13 -0.10
C PRO A 22 -4.88 -30.74 -0.91
N GLN A 23 -4.55 -31.49 -1.96
CA GLN A 23 -5.51 -32.42 -2.58
C GLN A 23 -5.86 -33.56 -1.62
N PRO A 24 -7.06 -34.17 -1.74
CA PRO A 24 -7.39 -35.38 -1.00
C PRO A 24 -6.34 -36.47 -1.19
N GLY A 25 -5.87 -37.07 -0.09
CA GLY A 25 -4.84 -38.11 -0.09
C GLY A 25 -3.40 -37.59 -0.10
N VAL A 26 -3.17 -36.27 -0.19
CA VAL A 26 -1.84 -35.66 -0.03
C VAL A 26 -1.64 -35.29 1.45
N PRO A 27 -0.65 -35.88 2.16
CA PRO A 27 -0.36 -35.51 3.55
C PRO A 27 0.06 -34.03 3.67
N PRO A 28 -0.30 -33.32 4.75
CA PRO A 28 0.10 -31.93 4.95
C PRO A 28 1.61 -31.75 5.06
N GLU A 29 2.33 -32.73 5.61
CA GLU A 29 3.80 -32.75 5.67
C GLU A 29 4.43 -32.77 4.27
N GLU A 30 3.87 -33.58 3.37
CA GLU A 30 4.33 -33.67 1.98
C GLU A 30 3.98 -32.39 1.21
N ALA A 31 2.79 -31.82 1.43
CA ALA A 31 2.40 -30.55 0.84
C ALA A 31 3.33 -29.40 1.28
N GLY A 32 3.65 -29.31 2.57
CA GLY A 32 4.60 -28.34 3.11
C GLY A 32 6.02 -28.55 2.58
N ALA A 33 6.48 -29.81 2.52
CA ALA A 33 7.77 -30.17 1.95
C ALA A 33 7.88 -29.80 0.47
N ALA A 34 6.84 -30.07 -0.33
CA ALA A 34 6.80 -29.77 -1.75
C ALA A 34 6.86 -28.26 -2.01
N VAL A 35 6.11 -27.45 -1.24
CA VAL A 35 6.22 -25.99 -1.29
C VAL A 35 7.64 -25.55 -0.96
N ALA A 36 8.24 -26.05 0.13
CA ALA A 36 9.60 -25.69 0.52
C ALA A 36 10.65 -26.09 -0.54
N ALA A 37 10.52 -27.27 -1.13
CA ALA A 37 11.44 -27.79 -2.14
C ALA A 37 11.44 -26.94 -3.41
N GLU A 38 10.27 -26.75 -4.01
CA GLU A 38 10.12 -26.14 -5.35
C GLU A 38 10.04 -24.60 -5.31
N SER A 39 10.19 -24.02 -4.13
CA SER A 39 10.50 -22.59 -3.93
C SER A 39 11.95 -22.35 -3.47
N SER A 40 12.80 -23.39 -3.48
CA SER A 40 14.22 -23.28 -3.15
C SER A 40 15.11 -24.04 -4.15
N THR A 41 15.36 -25.33 -3.93
CA THR A 41 16.38 -26.11 -4.65
C THR A 41 15.88 -27.43 -5.25
N GLY A 42 14.67 -27.86 -4.88
CA GLY A 42 14.15 -29.17 -5.25
C GLY A 42 13.48 -29.21 -6.63
N THR A 43 13.33 -30.43 -7.14
CA THR A 43 12.47 -30.76 -8.28
C THR A 43 11.81 -32.13 -8.06
N TRP A 44 10.97 -32.57 -8.99
CA TRP A 44 10.11 -33.76 -8.87
C TRP A 44 10.85 -35.11 -8.77
N THR A 45 12.15 -35.17 -9.05
CA THR A 45 12.97 -36.39 -8.98
C THR A 45 14.37 -36.08 -8.45
N THR A 46 15.05 -37.09 -7.91
CA THR A 46 16.43 -36.94 -7.43
C THR A 46 17.36 -36.61 -8.59
N VAL A 47 18.22 -35.61 -8.40
CA VAL A 47 19.24 -35.22 -9.37
C VAL A 47 20.62 -35.37 -8.75
N TRP A 48 21.54 -36.04 -9.45
CA TRP A 48 22.88 -36.31 -8.91
C TRP A 48 23.70 -35.02 -8.66
N THR A 49 23.35 -33.93 -9.35
CA THR A 49 23.96 -32.61 -9.20
C THR A 49 23.79 -32.02 -7.81
N ASP A 50 22.84 -32.52 -7.01
CA ASP A 50 22.73 -32.19 -5.59
C ASP A 50 24.04 -32.50 -4.84
N GLY A 51 24.76 -33.54 -5.26
CA GLY A 51 26.06 -33.92 -4.70
C GLY A 51 27.22 -33.00 -5.08
N LEU A 52 27.01 -32.03 -5.97
CA LEU A 52 27.99 -31.00 -6.32
C LEU A 52 27.89 -29.76 -5.42
N THR A 53 26.85 -29.66 -4.59
CA THR A 53 26.58 -28.55 -3.69
C THR A 53 26.25 -29.06 -2.28
N SER A 54 26.00 -28.15 -1.35
CA SER A 54 25.53 -28.47 0.00
C SER A 54 24.04 -28.19 0.11
N LEU A 55 23.20 -29.19 -0.19
CA LEU A 55 21.74 -29.07 0.02
C LEU A 55 21.41 -28.70 1.46
N ASP A 56 22.17 -29.20 2.44
CA ASP A 56 21.96 -28.85 3.85
C ASP A 56 22.20 -27.37 4.15
N ARG A 57 22.93 -26.65 3.29
CA ARG A 57 23.04 -25.18 3.37
C ARG A 57 21.86 -24.50 2.68
N TYR A 58 21.54 -24.90 1.45
CA TYR A 58 20.68 -24.12 0.54
C TYR A 58 19.20 -24.50 0.52
N LYS A 59 18.84 -25.71 0.98
CA LYS A 59 17.44 -26.14 0.93
C LYS A 59 16.54 -25.23 1.76
N GLY A 60 15.40 -24.85 1.21
CA GLY A 60 14.26 -24.37 1.99
C GLY A 60 13.76 -25.49 2.90
N ARG A 61 13.16 -25.12 4.03
CA ARG A 61 12.78 -26.09 5.07
C ARG A 61 11.38 -25.81 5.58
N CYS A 62 10.44 -26.72 5.37
CA CYS A 62 9.17 -26.68 6.09
C CYS A 62 9.44 -27.17 7.51
N TYR A 63 9.44 -26.25 8.47
CA TYR A 63 9.87 -26.51 9.84
C TYR A 63 8.70 -26.57 10.83
N ASN A 64 7.50 -26.14 10.44
CA ASN A 64 6.32 -26.26 11.28
C ASN A 64 5.05 -26.30 10.42
N LEU A 65 4.01 -26.97 10.94
CA LEU A 65 2.68 -27.07 10.36
C LEU A 65 1.64 -26.89 11.47
N GLU A 66 0.70 -25.97 11.29
CA GLU A 66 -0.46 -25.79 12.18
C GLU A 66 -1.76 -25.99 11.38
N ALA A 67 -2.74 -26.71 11.94
CA ALA A 67 -4.07 -26.76 11.36
C ALA A 67 -4.76 -25.38 11.51
N VAL A 68 -5.51 -24.96 10.49
CA VAL A 68 -6.29 -23.72 10.54
C VAL A 68 -7.59 -23.96 11.31
N PRO A 69 -7.86 -23.24 12.41
CA PRO A 69 -9.10 -23.42 13.16
C PRO A 69 -10.34 -23.17 12.30
N GLY A 70 -11.32 -24.08 12.38
CA GLY A 70 -12.58 -23.99 11.63
C GLY A 70 -12.53 -24.51 10.19
N GLU A 71 -11.36 -24.91 9.68
CA GLU A 71 -11.18 -25.46 8.33
C GLU A 71 -10.76 -26.95 8.40
N GLU A 72 -11.41 -27.83 7.64
CA GLU A 72 -11.18 -29.30 7.75
C GLU A 72 -9.85 -29.78 7.14
N ASN A 73 -9.40 -29.16 6.04
CA ASN A 73 -8.21 -29.59 5.30
C ASN A 73 -7.32 -28.41 4.88
N GLN A 74 -7.07 -27.51 5.82
CA GLN A 74 -6.23 -26.34 5.60
C GLN A 74 -5.23 -26.17 6.75
N TYR A 75 -4.00 -25.81 6.39
CA TYR A 75 -2.88 -25.71 7.31
C TYR A 75 -2.11 -24.42 7.05
N ILE A 76 -1.39 -23.91 8.04
CA ILE A 76 -0.30 -22.96 7.81
C ILE A 76 1.02 -23.74 7.84
N ALA A 77 1.68 -23.81 6.69
CA ALA A 77 3.02 -24.34 6.54
C ALA A 77 4.04 -23.20 6.70
N TYR A 78 4.92 -23.34 7.69
CA TYR A 78 6.01 -22.42 7.91
C TYR A 78 7.28 -22.91 7.21
N VAL A 79 7.82 -22.07 6.33
CA VAL A 79 9.01 -22.39 5.53
C VAL A 79 10.13 -21.40 5.86
N ALA A 80 11.32 -21.91 6.12
CA ALA A 80 12.54 -21.11 6.31
C ALA A 80 13.44 -21.23 5.08
N TYR A 81 13.90 -20.09 4.58
CA TYR A 81 14.78 -19.98 3.42
C TYR A 81 16.12 -19.37 3.85
N PRO A 82 17.25 -20.04 3.57
CA PRO A 82 18.58 -19.46 3.78
C PRO A 82 18.76 -18.14 3.04
N LEU A 83 19.40 -17.16 3.68
CA LEU A 83 19.65 -15.83 3.12
C LEU A 83 20.31 -15.87 1.73
N ASP A 84 21.29 -16.76 1.56
CA ASP A 84 22.11 -16.89 0.34
C ASP A 84 21.31 -17.25 -0.93
N LEU A 85 20.02 -17.60 -0.80
CA LEU A 85 19.16 -17.87 -1.96
C LEU A 85 18.70 -16.60 -2.70
N PHE A 86 18.84 -15.44 -2.08
CA PHE A 86 18.19 -14.21 -2.51
C PHE A 86 19.20 -13.18 -3.01
N GLU A 87 18.95 -12.66 -4.20
CA GLU A 87 19.69 -11.53 -4.76
C GLU A 87 19.46 -10.26 -3.94
N GLU A 88 20.54 -9.63 -3.50
CA GLU A 88 20.51 -8.41 -2.69
C GLU A 88 19.76 -7.27 -3.39
N GLY A 89 18.84 -6.62 -2.68
CA GLY A 89 18.07 -5.49 -3.20
C GLY A 89 17.00 -5.86 -4.25
N SER A 90 16.69 -7.14 -4.44
CA SER A 90 15.78 -7.62 -5.49
C SER A 90 14.50 -8.24 -4.92
N VAL A 91 13.44 -7.43 -4.79
CA VAL A 91 12.09 -7.95 -4.47
C VAL A 91 11.61 -8.92 -5.55
N THR A 92 11.98 -8.66 -6.81
CA THR A 92 11.70 -9.52 -7.95
C THR A 92 12.25 -10.93 -7.72
N ASN A 93 13.54 -11.07 -7.40
CA ASN A 93 14.16 -12.38 -7.14
C ASN A 93 13.53 -13.09 -5.94
N MET A 94 13.28 -12.36 -4.84
CA MET A 94 12.60 -12.92 -3.66
C MET A 94 11.24 -13.54 -4.01
N PHE A 95 10.41 -12.83 -4.79
CA PHE A 95 9.11 -13.36 -5.23
C PHE A 95 9.26 -14.46 -6.29
N THR A 96 10.25 -14.39 -7.18
CA THR A 96 10.52 -15.47 -8.14
C THR A 96 10.75 -16.80 -7.42
N SER A 97 11.48 -16.82 -6.30
CA SER A 97 11.67 -18.04 -5.51
C SER A 97 10.40 -18.41 -4.73
N ILE A 98 9.89 -17.52 -3.88
CA ILE A 98 8.86 -17.85 -2.89
C ILE A 98 7.49 -18.12 -3.52
N VAL A 99 7.13 -17.37 -4.58
CA VAL A 99 5.79 -17.44 -5.18
C VAL A 99 5.81 -17.72 -6.69
N GLY A 100 6.95 -18.12 -7.25
CA GLY A 100 7.10 -18.33 -8.70
C GLY A 100 6.25 -19.47 -9.25
N ASN A 101 6.47 -20.69 -8.75
CA ASN A 101 5.86 -21.90 -9.34
C ASN A 101 4.87 -22.61 -8.41
N VAL A 102 5.08 -22.53 -7.09
CA VAL A 102 4.41 -23.39 -6.09
C VAL A 102 2.88 -23.25 -6.06
N PHE A 103 2.34 -22.13 -6.52
CA PHE A 103 0.89 -21.87 -6.59
C PHE A 103 0.18 -22.70 -7.67
N GLY A 104 0.91 -23.22 -8.66
CA GLY A 104 0.38 -24.05 -9.75
C GLY A 104 0.48 -25.56 -9.52
N PHE A 105 0.90 -26.00 -8.32
CA PHE A 105 1.16 -27.41 -8.05
C PHE A 105 -0.13 -28.24 -8.06
N LYS A 106 -0.18 -29.30 -8.88
CA LYS A 106 -1.35 -30.19 -8.98
C LYS A 106 -1.73 -30.87 -7.66
N ALA A 107 -0.75 -31.11 -6.79
CA ALA A 107 -0.95 -31.71 -5.48
C ALA A 107 -1.63 -30.76 -4.47
N LEU A 108 -1.79 -29.48 -4.81
CA LEU A 108 -2.44 -28.48 -3.99
C LEU A 108 -3.75 -28.04 -4.66
N ARG A 109 -4.80 -27.85 -3.85
CA ARG A 109 -6.06 -27.23 -4.31
C ARG A 109 -5.98 -25.72 -4.24
N ALA A 110 -5.32 -25.19 -3.21
CA ALA A 110 -5.10 -23.78 -3.02
C ALA A 110 -3.84 -23.54 -2.18
N LEU A 111 -3.22 -22.38 -2.39
CA LEU A 111 -2.07 -21.91 -1.65
C LEU A 111 -2.19 -20.39 -1.52
N ARG A 112 -1.99 -19.87 -0.31
CA ARG A 112 -1.90 -18.43 -0.05
C ARG A 112 -0.67 -18.10 0.76
N LEU A 113 0.12 -17.13 0.34
CA LEU A 113 1.20 -16.57 1.16
C LEU A 113 0.61 -15.53 2.11
N GLU A 114 0.60 -15.83 3.41
CA GLU A 114 -0.01 -14.98 4.43
C GLU A 114 0.95 -13.92 4.94
N ASP A 115 2.22 -14.27 5.20
CA ASP A 115 3.20 -13.33 5.75
C ASP A 115 4.64 -13.76 5.43
N LEU A 116 5.56 -12.80 5.49
CA LEU A 116 7.00 -13.02 5.39
C LEU A 116 7.73 -12.35 6.57
N ARG A 117 8.66 -13.06 7.21
CA ARG A 117 9.69 -12.43 8.04
C ARG A 117 10.85 -12.05 7.13
N ILE A 118 11.11 -10.76 6.98
CA ILE A 118 12.30 -10.26 6.30
C ILE A 118 13.41 -10.05 7.34
N PRO A 119 14.54 -10.77 7.26
CA PRO A 119 15.62 -10.67 8.22
C PRO A 119 16.38 -9.36 8.02
N THR A 120 16.94 -8.83 9.10
CA THR A 120 17.66 -7.54 9.12
C THR A 120 18.76 -7.49 8.07
N ALA A 121 19.51 -8.58 7.90
CA ALA A 121 20.58 -8.71 6.90
C ALA A 121 20.08 -8.48 5.46
N TYR A 122 18.89 -8.98 5.11
CA TYR A 122 18.30 -8.76 3.79
C TYR A 122 17.69 -7.37 3.67
N THR A 123 16.97 -6.89 4.69
CA THR A 123 16.39 -5.53 4.75
C THR A 123 17.44 -4.47 4.42
N LYS A 124 18.65 -4.59 4.96
CA LYS A 124 19.74 -3.62 4.76
C LYS A 124 20.31 -3.56 3.34
N THR A 125 19.96 -4.51 2.47
CA THR A 125 20.34 -4.47 1.05
C THR A 125 19.44 -3.57 0.21
N PHE A 126 18.30 -3.15 0.75
CA PHE A 126 17.32 -2.31 0.07
C PHE A 126 17.48 -0.84 0.46
N GLN A 127 17.20 0.05 -0.49
CA GLN A 127 17.07 1.48 -0.21
C GLN A 127 15.86 1.78 0.68
N GLY A 128 14.74 1.10 0.43
CA GLY A 128 13.43 1.46 0.99
C GLY A 128 12.85 2.77 0.44
N PRO A 129 11.90 3.39 1.17
CA PRO A 129 11.20 4.59 0.71
C PRO A 129 12.16 5.72 0.34
N PRO A 130 11.97 6.45 -0.77
CA PRO A 130 12.84 7.56 -1.16
C PRO A 130 13.00 8.65 -0.10
N HIS A 131 12.05 8.85 0.80
CA HIS A 131 12.11 9.84 1.86
C HIS A 131 11.55 9.30 3.16
N GLY A 132 10.39 8.64 3.09
CA GLY A 132 9.62 8.19 4.24
C GLY A 132 8.90 9.32 4.98
N ILE A 133 8.12 8.93 5.98
CA ILE A 133 7.12 9.78 6.66
C ILE A 133 7.72 11.09 7.20
N GLN A 134 8.81 11.02 7.97
CA GLN A 134 9.37 12.19 8.65
C GLN A 134 9.90 13.23 7.65
N VAL A 135 10.73 12.79 6.70
CA VAL A 135 11.31 13.69 5.69
C VAL A 135 10.23 14.27 4.77
N GLU A 136 9.19 13.51 4.45
CA GLU A 136 8.06 14.05 3.70
C GLU A 136 7.38 15.20 4.45
N ARG A 137 7.06 15.01 5.74
CA ARG A 137 6.44 16.06 6.56
C ARG A 137 7.31 17.31 6.63
N ASP A 138 8.62 17.12 6.80
CA ASP A 138 9.59 18.21 6.84
C ASP A 138 9.63 18.99 5.52
N LYS A 139 9.66 18.28 4.38
CA LYS A 139 9.63 18.88 3.04
C LYS A 139 8.36 19.68 2.78
N LEU A 140 7.22 19.20 3.27
CA LEU A 140 5.92 19.83 3.06
C LEU A 140 5.58 20.89 4.12
N ASN A 141 6.33 20.93 5.23
CA ASN A 141 6.05 21.72 6.41
C ASN A 141 4.62 21.47 6.95
N LYS A 142 4.23 20.19 7.10
CA LYS A 142 2.88 19.77 7.51
C LYS A 142 2.91 18.73 8.63
N TYR A 143 2.41 19.11 9.81
CA TYR A 143 2.47 18.28 11.03
C TYR A 143 1.14 18.26 11.78
N GLY A 144 0.97 17.28 12.68
CA GLY A 144 -0.13 17.23 13.64
C GLY A 144 -1.51 16.88 13.07
N ARG A 145 -1.58 16.44 11.81
CA ARG A 145 -2.79 15.93 11.17
C ARG A 145 -2.47 14.99 10.01
N PRO A 146 -3.45 14.15 9.59
CA PRO A 146 -3.45 13.53 8.27
C PRO A 146 -3.27 14.54 7.15
N LEU A 147 -2.61 14.10 6.07
CA LEU A 147 -2.56 14.83 4.81
C LEU A 147 -3.86 14.59 4.04
N LEU A 148 -4.32 15.57 3.28
CA LEU A 148 -5.54 15.48 2.48
C LEU A 148 -5.23 15.42 0.98
N GLY A 149 -5.80 14.43 0.31
CA GLY A 149 -5.63 14.21 -1.13
C GLY A 149 -6.95 14.08 -1.89
N CYS A 150 -6.88 14.08 -3.22
CA CYS A 150 -8.03 13.85 -4.08
C CYS A 150 -7.63 13.34 -5.48
N THR A 151 -8.20 12.20 -5.89
CA THR A 151 -8.10 11.74 -7.28
C THR A 151 -9.04 12.52 -8.18
N ILE A 152 -8.51 13.14 -9.24
CA ILE A 152 -9.33 13.88 -10.21
C ILE A 152 -10.30 12.95 -10.94
N LYS A 153 -11.51 13.44 -11.23
CA LYS A 153 -12.62 12.72 -11.88
C LYS A 153 -13.23 13.55 -13.03
N PRO A 154 -13.88 12.92 -14.03
CA PRO A 154 -14.00 11.47 -14.26
C PRO A 154 -12.63 10.81 -14.43
N LYS A 155 -12.54 9.48 -14.24
CA LYS A 155 -11.25 8.77 -14.27
C LYS A 155 -10.47 9.06 -15.56
N LEU A 156 -11.16 9.02 -16.71
CA LEU A 156 -10.61 9.27 -18.04
C LEU A 156 -11.50 10.25 -18.81
N GLY A 157 -10.95 10.91 -19.82
CA GLY A 157 -11.70 11.74 -20.78
C GLY A 157 -11.59 13.25 -20.57
N LEU A 158 -10.99 13.73 -19.47
CA LEU A 158 -10.66 15.15 -19.33
C LEU A 158 -9.46 15.53 -20.22
N SER A 159 -9.52 16.71 -20.83
CA SER A 159 -8.36 17.32 -21.47
C SER A 159 -7.35 17.83 -20.44
N ALA A 160 -6.09 17.99 -20.84
CA ALA A 160 -5.01 18.46 -19.96
C ALA A 160 -5.34 19.79 -19.27
N LYS A 161 -5.89 20.77 -20.01
CA LYS A 161 -6.28 22.08 -19.46
C LYS A 161 -7.38 21.97 -18.41
N ASN A 162 -8.39 21.14 -18.66
CA ASN A 162 -9.46 20.92 -17.68
C ASN A 162 -8.98 20.12 -16.47
N TYR A 163 -8.00 19.23 -16.66
CA TYR A 163 -7.32 18.54 -15.56
C TYR A 163 -6.64 19.55 -14.63
N GLY A 164 -5.82 20.46 -15.19
CA GLY A 164 -5.18 21.54 -14.42
C GLY A 164 -6.20 22.44 -13.70
N ARG A 165 -7.33 22.78 -14.34
CA ARG A 165 -8.41 23.52 -13.67
C ARG A 165 -8.94 22.77 -12.45
N ALA A 166 -9.25 21.49 -12.58
CA ALA A 166 -9.76 20.69 -11.48
C ALA A 166 -8.76 20.57 -10.34
N VAL A 167 -7.47 20.40 -10.67
CA VAL A 167 -6.35 20.40 -9.71
C VAL A 167 -6.31 21.71 -8.93
N TYR A 168 -6.30 22.85 -9.62
CA TYR A 168 -6.24 24.18 -8.99
C TYR A 168 -7.40 24.38 -8.01
N GLU A 169 -8.64 24.11 -8.44
CA GLU A 169 -9.83 24.31 -7.61
C GLU A 169 -9.81 23.45 -6.34
N CYS A 170 -9.34 22.20 -6.42
CA CYS A 170 -9.23 21.35 -5.24
C CYS A 170 -8.14 21.84 -4.27
N LEU A 171 -6.96 22.21 -4.79
CA LEU A 171 -5.81 22.60 -3.97
C LEU A 171 -6.04 23.95 -3.27
N ARG A 172 -6.62 24.93 -3.96
CA ARG A 172 -6.93 26.24 -3.37
C ARG A 172 -7.99 26.15 -2.27
N GLY A 173 -8.85 25.13 -2.33
CA GLY A 173 -9.89 24.89 -1.32
C GLY A 173 -9.36 24.21 -0.04
N GLY A 174 -8.07 23.90 0.05
CA GLY A 174 -7.44 23.45 1.29
C GLY A 174 -6.90 22.03 1.31
N LEU A 175 -7.02 21.26 0.21
CA LEU A 175 -6.31 19.98 0.09
C LEU A 175 -4.80 20.22 0.01
N ASP A 176 -4.01 19.28 0.54
CA ASP A 176 -2.55 19.27 0.39
C ASP A 176 -2.17 18.76 -1.00
N PHE A 177 -2.93 17.78 -1.48
CA PHE A 177 -2.66 17.07 -2.71
C PHE A 177 -3.88 16.86 -3.60
N THR A 178 -3.60 16.71 -4.89
CA THR A 178 -4.47 15.97 -5.82
C THR A 178 -3.64 14.90 -6.53
N LYS A 179 -4.26 14.02 -7.32
CA LYS A 179 -3.52 13.02 -8.08
C LYS A 179 -4.15 12.69 -9.41
N ASP A 180 -3.29 12.26 -10.33
CA ASP A 180 -3.69 11.48 -11.49
C ASP A 180 -4.48 10.25 -11.03
N ASP A 181 -5.47 9.83 -11.80
CA ASP A 181 -6.08 8.51 -11.60
C ASP A 181 -5.09 7.41 -12.05
N GLU A 182 -5.15 6.19 -11.50
CA GLU A 182 -4.15 5.16 -11.80
C GLU A 182 -4.06 4.85 -13.30
N ASN A 183 -5.20 4.88 -13.98
CA ASN A 183 -5.26 4.64 -15.42
C ASN A 183 -5.06 5.90 -16.28
N VAL A 184 -4.73 7.06 -15.69
CA VAL A 184 -4.33 8.27 -16.43
C VAL A 184 -2.83 8.22 -16.66
N ASN A 185 -2.41 7.90 -17.88
CA ASN A 185 -1.00 7.84 -18.26
C ASN A 185 -0.75 8.82 -19.41
N SER A 186 -0.90 8.39 -20.67
CA SER A 186 -0.81 9.24 -21.86
C SER A 186 -1.74 8.74 -22.96
N GLN A 187 -2.96 9.25 -22.99
CA GLN A 187 -4.01 8.81 -23.90
C GLN A 187 -4.27 9.80 -25.03
N PRO A 188 -4.98 9.41 -26.11
CA PRO A 188 -5.36 10.33 -27.18
C PRO A 188 -6.07 11.61 -26.72
N PHE A 189 -6.91 11.54 -25.68
CA PHE A 189 -7.64 12.70 -25.15
C PHE A 189 -6.78 13.63 -24.27
N MET A 190 -5.64 13.14 -23.77
CA MET A 190 -4.75 13.89 -22.87
C MET A 190 -3.36 13.24 -22.85
N ARG A 191 -2.42 13.84 -23.60
CA ARG A 191 -1.01 13.44 -23.56
C ARG A 191 -0.37 13.90 -22.25
N TRP A 192 0.54 13.08 -21.73
CA TRP A 192 1.10 13.27 -20.40
C TRP A 192 1.81 14.62 -20.22
N ARG A 193 2.56 15.07 -21.23
CA ARG A 193 3.37 16.29 -21.12
C ARG A 193 2.49 17.54 -20.99
N ASP A 194 1.39 17.62 -21.75
CA ASP A 194 0.44 18.73 -21.64
C ASP A 194 -0.20 18.76 -20.24
N ARG A 195 -0.57 17.58 -19.71
CA ARG A 195 -1.12 17.46 -18.36
C ARG A 195 -0.13 17.95 -17.31
N PHE A 196 1.12 17.53 -17.40
CA PHE A 196 2.17 17.92 -16.46
C PHE A 196 2.34 19.44 -16.40
N LEU A 197 2.35 20.11 -17.56
CA LEU A 197 2.47 21.57 -17.64
C LEU A 197 1.29 22.29 -16.98
N PHE A 198 0.04 21.94 -17.34
CA PHE A 198 -1.14 22.59 -16.74
C PHE A 198 -1.33 22.26 -15.25
N CYS A 199 -0.90 21.08 -14.81
CA CYS A 199 -0.93 20.73 -13.38
C CYS A 199 0.15 21.47 -12.59
N ALA A 200 1.35 21.64 -13.14
CA ALA A 200 2.40 22.45 -12.51
C ALA A 200 1.93 23.91 -12.36
N GLU A 201 1.33 24.51 -13.40
CA GLU A 201 0.71 25.84 -13.31
C GLU A 201 -0.33 25.90 -12.17
N ALA A 202 -1.21 24.90 -12.09
CA ALA A 202 -2.25 24.81 -11.07
C ALA A 202 -1.70 24.65 -9.64
N ILE A 203 -0.66 23.84 -9.45
CA ILE A 203 0.05 23.69 -8.18
C ILE A 203 0.57 25.05 -7.73
N TYR A 204 1.37 25.72 -8.57
CA TYR A 204 2.00 26.98 -8.16
C TYR A 204 0.99 28.11 -7.97
N LYS A 205 -0.07 28.15 -8.76
CA LYS A 205 -1.16 29.12 -8.58
C LYS A 205 -1.86 28.96 -7.23
N SER A 206 -2.23 27.73 -6.87
CA SER A 206 -2.89 27.45 -5.58
C SER A 206 -1.96 27.62 -4.37
N GLN A 207 -0.69 27.26 -4.51
CA GLN A 207 0.34 27.51 -3.50
C GLN A 207 0.55 29.01 -3.26
N ALA A 208 0.63 29.82 -4.32
CA ALA A 208 0.76 31.27 -4.19
C ALA A 208 -0.46 31.92 -3.53
N GLU A 209 -1.67 31.41 -3.79
CA GLU A 209 -2.91 31.92 -3.19
C GLU A 209 -3.04 31.56 -1.70
N THR A 210 -2.64 30.34 -1.31
CA THR A 210 -2.85 29.82 0.04
C THR A 210 -1.66 29.98 0.98
N GLY A 211 -0.45 30.15 0.44
CA GLY A 211 0.80 30.16 1.22
C GLY A 211 1.25 28.79 1.73
N GLU A 212 0.49 27.71 1.46
CA GLU A 212 0.86 26.34 1.84
C GLU A 212 1.54 25.62 0.66
N ILE A 213 2.53 24.75 0.95
CA ILE A 213 3.08 23.84 -0.06
C ILE A 213 1.96 22.92 -0.58
N LYS A 214 1.87 22.80 -1.91
CA LYS A 214 0.88 21.98 -2.62
C LYS A 214 1.57 20.97 -3.55
N GLY A 215 0.87 19.89 -3.88
CA GLY A 215 1.35 18.94 -4.88
C GLY A 215 0.23 18.29 -5.69
N HIS A 216 0.61 17.74 -6.84
CA HIS A 216 -0.23 16.86 -7.63
C HIS A 216 0.59 15.63 -8.01
N TYR A 217 0.08 14.43 -7.74
CA TYR A 217 0.84 13.21 -8.03
C TYR A 217 0.79 12.95 -9.54
N LEU A 218 1.82 13.39 -10.25
CA LEU A 218 1.95 13.20 -11.69
C LEU A 218 2.33 11.75 -11.99
N ASN A 219 1.52 11.04 -12.77
CA ASN A 219 1.69 9.60 -12.99
C ASN A 219 2.81 9.28 -13.99
N ALA A 220 3.87 8.65 -13.47
CA ALA A 220 5.03 8.21 -14.23
C ALA A 220 4.83 6.84 -14.92
N THR A 221 3.80 6.06 -14.56
CA THR A 221 3.55 4.73 -15.13
C THR A 221 3.46 4.75 -16.66
N ALA A 222 4.26 3.92 -17.31
CA ALA A 222 4.41 3.87 -18.76
C ALA A 222 4.59 2.44 -19.28
N GLY A 223 4.57 2.27 -20.60
CA GLY A 223 4.76 0.95 -21.23
C GLY A 223 6.21 0.47 -21.29
N THR A 224 7.19 1.36 -21.07
CA THR A 224 8.61 1.00 -20.97
C THR A 224 9.29 1.84 -19.88
N CYS A 225 10.42 1.35 -19.37
CA CYS A 225 11.21 2.05 -18.37
C CYS A 225 11.71 3.41 -18.89
N GLU A 226 12.12 3.51 -20.16
CA GLU A 226 12.61 4.76 -20.75
C GLU A 226 11.54 5.86 -20.74
N GLU A 227 10.29 5.52 -21.10
CA GLU A 227 9.19 6.48 -21.05
C GLU A 227 8.76 6.79 -19.61
N MET A 228 8.86 5.85 -18.67
CA MET A 228 8.65 6.12 -17.24
C MET A 228 9.67 7.14 -16.72
N MET A 229 10.96 6.91 -16.99
CA MET A 229 12.05 7.78 -16.57
C MET A 229 11.96 9.17 -17.22
N LYS A 230 11.56 9.25 -18.49
CA LYS A 230 11.33 10.53 -19.18
C LYS A 230 10.25 11.38 -18.52
N ARG A 231 9.18 10.76 -18.01
CA ARG A 231 8.12 11.47 -17.27
C ARG A 231 8.63 11.94 -15.92
N ALA A 232 9.30 11.09 -15.17
CA ALA A 232 9.89 11.46 -13.87
C ALA A 232 10.88 12.62 -14.01
N ALA A 233 11.72 12.61 -15.05
CA ALA A 233 12.65 13.69 -15.36
C ALA A 233 11.94 15.00 -15.70
N CYS A 234 10.82 14.95 -16.44
CA CYS A 234 10.03 16.15 -16.70
C CYS A 234 9.36 16.69 -15.44
N ALA A 235 8.84 15.83 -14.55
CA ALA A 235 8.29 16.26 -13.27
C ALA A 235 9.36 16.95 -12.40
N ARG A 236 10.58 16.39 -12.36
CA ARG A 236 11.73 17.03 -11.72
C ARG A 236 12.05 18.40 -12.33
N GLU A 237 12.10 18.52 -13.66
CA GLU A 237 12.37 19.79 -14.36
C GLU A 237 11.33 20.87 -14.02
N LEU A 238 10.07 20.47 -13.83
CA LEU A 238 8.98 21.36 -13.42
C LEU A 238 9.04 21.76 -11.94
N GLY A 239 9.93 21.15 -11.14
CA GLY A 239 10.11 21.45 -9.72
C GLY A 239 8.95 20.98 -8.82
N VAL A 240 8.07 20.09 -9.30
CA VAL A 240 6.95 19.62 -8.48
C VAL A 240 7.43 18.66 -7.38
N PRO A 241 6.74 18.56 -6.23
CA PRO A 241 7.28 17.82 -5.09
C PRO A 241 7.09 16.30 -5.18
N ILE A 242 6.18 15.80 -6.03
CA ILE A 242 5.70 14.42 -5.95
C ILE A 242 5.26 13.86 -7.31
N VAL A 243 5.55 12.59 -7.54
CA VAL A 243 5.05 11.77 -8.66
C VAL A 243 4.30 10.54 -8.13
N MET A 244 3.62 9.80 -9.00
CA MET A 244 3.06 8.49 -8.65
C MET A 244 3.43 7.37 -9.63
N HIS A 245 3.34 6.14 -9.13
CA HIS A 245 3.57 4.92 -9.89
C HIS A 245 2.63 3.78 -9.47
N ASP A 246 2.12 3.04 -10.44
CA ASP A 246 1.37 1.80 -10.26
C ASP A 246 2.34 0.61 -10.18
N TYR A 247 2.84 0.29 -8.99
CA TYR A 247 4.00 -0.60 -8.85
C TYR A 247 3.77 -2.06 -9.30
N LEU A 248 2.56 -2.61 -9.16
CA LEU A 248 2.28 -3.99 -9.57
C LEU A 248 2.11 -4.11 -11.08
N THR A 249 1.36 -3.19 -11.69
CA THR A 249 1.11 -3.21 -13.13
C THR A 249 2.32 -2.72 -13.92
N GLY A 250 3.15 -1.84 -13.35
CA GLY A 250 4.46 -1.48 -13.89
C GLY A 250 5.55 -2.51 -13.57
N GLY A 251 5.43 -3.23 -12.45
CA GLY A 251 6.36 -4.25 -11.98
C GLY A 251 7.41 -3.75 -10.98
N PHE A 252 7.86 -4.64 -10.09
CA PHE A 252 8.84 -4.32 -9.03
C PHE A 252 10.19 -3.81 -9.55
N THR A 253 10.67 -4.34 -10.68
CA THR A 253 11.93 -3.86 -11.30
C THR A 253 11.84 -2.39 -11.71
N ALA A 254 10.74 -2.00 -12.37
CA ALA A 254 10.49 -0.61 -12.75
C ALA A 254 10.28 0.27 -11.51
N ASN A 255 9.53 -0.21 -10.52
CA ASN A 255 9.31 0.52 -9.28
C ASN A 255 10.60 0.81 -8.52
N THR A 256 11.46 -0.19 -8.34
CA THR A 256 12.75 -0.03 -7.63
C THR A 256 13.66 0.95 -8.36
N THR A 257 13.69 0.88 -9.70
CA THR A 257 14.40 1.86 -10.55
C THR A 257 13.88 3.29 -10.31
N LEU A 258 12.56 3.48 -10.29
CA LEU A 258 11.95 4.78 -10.04
C LEU A 258 12.18 5.27 -8.61
N ALA A 259 12.17 4.38 -7.61
CA ALA A 259 12.45 4.71 -6.22
C ALA A 259 13.89 5.23 -6.03
N HIS A 260 14.87 4.61 -6.66
CA HIS A 260 16.25 5.12 -6.68
C HIS A 260 16.33 6.50 -7.34
N TYR A 261 15.67 6.67 -8.50
CA TYR A 261 15.63 7.97 -9.16
C TYR A 261 15.00 9.07 -8.29
N CYS A 262 13.88 8.77 -7.63
CA CYS A 262 13.18 9.69 -6.74
C CYS A 262 14.05 10.13 -5.56
N ARG A 263 14.80 9.20 -4.96
CA ARG A 263 15.80 9.49 -3.92
C ARG A 263 16.85 10.47 -4.42
N ASP A 264 17.47 10.18 -5.56
CA ASP A 264 18.57 10.98 -6.11
C ASP A 264 18.13 12.37 -6.63
N ASN A 265 16.83 12.54 -6.90
CA ASN A 265 16.27 13.75 -7.48
C ASN A 265 15.30 14.49 -6.54
N GLY A 266 15.16 14.05 -5.29
CA GLY A 266 14.36 14.72 -4.26
C GLY A 266 12.85 14.70 -4.47
N LEU A 267 12.33 13.81 -5.33
CA LEU A 267 10.90 13.66 -5.62
C LEU A 267 10.25 12.67 -4.65
N LEU A 268 9.14 13.06 -4.03
CA LEU A 268 8.30 12.10 -3.31
C LEU A 268 7.69 11.08 -4.29
N LEU A 269 7.53 9.84 -3.85
CA LEU A 269 7.00 8.74 -4.68
C LEU A 269 5.72 8.15 -4.08
N HIS A 270 4.58 8.53 -4.63
CA HIS A 270 3.30 7.92 -4.27
C HIS A 270 3.08 6.59 -5.00
N ILE A 271 2.74 5.53 -4.28
CA ILE A 271 2.46 4.23 -4.88
C ILE A 271 0.97 3.92 -4.87
N HIS A 272 0.43 3.66 -6.05
CA HIS A 272 -0.91 3.13 -6.20
C HIS A 272 -0.85 1.61 -6.42
N ARG A 273 -1.73 0.87 -5.76
CA ARG A 273 -1.72 -0.60 -5.73
C ARG A 273 -2.61 -1.24 -6.79
N ALA A 274 -2.70 -0.65 -7.99
CA ALA A 274 -3.53 -1.21 -9.07
C ALA A 274 -3.22 -2.71 -9.27
N MET A 275 -4.23 -3.54 -9.52
CA MET A 275 -4.15 -5.01 -9.62
C MET A 275 -4.02 -5.80 -8.31
N HIS A 276 -3.78 -5.18 -7.14
CA HIS A 276 -3.57 -5.92 -5.89
C HIS A 276 -4.68 -6.93 -5.54
N ALA A 277 -5.96 -6.53 -5.69
CA ALA A 277 -7.12 -7.35 -5.36
C ALA A 277 -7.34 -8.55 -6.30
N VAL A 278 -6.60 -8.65 -7.41
CA VAL A 278 -6.52 -9.90 -8.19
C VAL A 278 -5.76 -10.97 -7.40
N ILE A 279 -4.84 -10.56 -6.54
CA ILE A 279 -3.88 -11.40 -5.83
C ILE A 279 -4.29 -11.58 -4.36
N ASP A 280 -4.80 -10.54 -3.70
CA ASP A 280 -4.92 -10.53 -2.23
C ASP A 280 -6.33 -10.70 -1.66
N ARG A 281 -7.37 -10.73 -2.50
CA ARG A 281 -8.76 -10.65 -2.06
C ARG A 281 -9.31 -11.93 -1.42
N GLN A 282 -8.88 -13.09 -1.88
CA GLN A 282 -9.45 -14.36 -1.42
C GLN A 282 -8.60 -14.95 -0.29
N LYS A 283 -9.25 -15.37 0.79
CA LYS A 283 -8.57 -15.95 1.96
C LYS A 283 -7.89 -17.29 1.66
N ASN A 284 -8.39 -18.06 0.69
CA ASN A 284 -7.89 -19.40 0.40
C ASN A 284 -6.69 -19.44 -0.56
N HIS A 285 -6.55 -18.46 -1.45
CA HIS A 285 -5.52 -18.49 -2.51
C HIS A 285 -4.98 -17.09 -2.83
N GLY A 286 -3.66 -16.99 -3.07
CA GLY A 286 -3.01 -15.77 -3.54
C GLY A 286 -1.94 -15.24 -2.58
N ILE A 287 -1.78 -13.92 -2.47
CA ILE A 287 -0.77 -13.32 -1.58
C ILE A 287 -1.46 -12.25 -0.78
N HIS A 288 -1.47 -12.35 0.55
CA HIS A 288 -2.12 -11.36 1.39
C HIS A 288 -1.45 -9.98 1.23
N PHE A 289 -2.23 -8.89 1.29
CA PHE A 289 -1.75 -7.53 1.07
C PHE A 289 -0.56 -7.12 1.97
N ARG A 290 -0.52 -7.60 3.22
CA ARG A 290 0.61 -7.39 4.16
C ARG A 290 1.98 -7.79 3.57
N VAL A 291 2.03 -8.85 2.77
CA VAL A 291 3.26 -9.28 2.08
C VAL A 291 3.61 -8.28 0.98
N LEU A 292 2.63 -7.83 0.22
CA LEU A 292 2.80 -6.81 -0.81
C LEU A 292 3.22 -5.45 -0.21
N ALA A 293 2.72 -5.12 0.99
CA ALA A 293 3.10 -3.94 1.75
C ALA A 293 4.58 -4.00 2.19
N LYS A 294 5.02 -5.12 2.77
CA LYS A 294 6.45 -5.37 3.09
C LYS A 294 7.33 -5.27 1.84
N ALA A 295 6.90 -5.91 0.75
CA ALA A 295 7.60 -5.90 -0.53
C ALA A 295 7.74 -4.49 -1.10
N LEU A 296 6.70 -3.65 -1.02
CA LEU A 296 6.78 -2.27 -1.45
C LEU A 296 7.67 -1.43 -0.52
N ARG A 297 7.57 -1.59 0.80
CA ARG A 297 8.46 -0.88 1.74
C ARG A 297 9.94 -1.15 1.44
N MET A 298 10.29 -2.38 1.05
CA MET A 298 11.64 -2.72 0.56
C MET A 298 11.96 -2.11 -0.81
N SER A 299 11.09 -2.29 -1.81
CA SER A 299 11.29 -1.76 -3.18
C SER A 299 11.41 -0.24 -3.22
N GLY A 300 10.68 0.45 -2.35
CA GLY A 300 10.69 1.89 -2.20
C GLY A 300 9.41 2.55 -2.72
N GLY A 301 8.75 3.27 -1.82
CA GLY A 301 7.64 4.17 -2.07
C GLY A 301 7.38 4.99 -0.81
N ASP A 302 7.13 6.29 -0.95
CA ASP A 302 6.87 7.16 0.20
C ASP A 302 5.44 6.99 0.69
N HIS A 303 4.51 6.72 -0.22
CA HIS A 303 3.12 6.37 0.11
C HIS A 303 2.74 5.00 -0.42
N ILE A 304 1.74 4.36 0.18
CA ILE A 304 0.99 3.27 -0.46
C ILE A 304 -0.48 3.28 -0.03
N HIS A 305 -1.40 2.98 -0.95
CA HIS A 305 -2.81 2.76 -0.61
C HIS A 305 -2.99 1.57 0.33
N ALA A 306 -3.66 1.79 1.46
CA ALA A 306 -3.78 0.84 2.57
C ALA A 306 -5.24 0.51 2.93
N GLY A 307 -6.19 0.80 2.04
CA GLY A 307 -7.62 0.58 2.31
C GLY A 307 -8.21 1.67 3.20
N THR A 308 -9.50 1.55 3.50
CA THR A 308 -10.26 2.60 4.24
C THR A 308 -11.08 2.06 5.39
N VAL A 309 -11.27 0.73 5.47
CA VAL A 309 -12.20 0.03 6.36
C VAL A 309 -13.67 0.35 6.09
N VAL A 310 -14.03 1.64 6.03
CA VAL A 310 -15.41 2.14 5.92
C VAL A 310 -15.82 2.54 4.50
N GLY A 311 -14.87 2.52 3.55
CA GLY A 311 -15.11 2.94 2.18
C GLY A 311 -15.62 1.81 1.28
N LYS A 312 -15.62 2.08 -0.03
CA LYS A 312 -16.25 1.18 -1.02
C LYS A 312 -15.42 -0.07 -1.37
N LEU A 313 -14.16 -0.13 -0.97
CA LEU A 313 -13.27 -1.26 -1.20
C LEU A 313 -13.09 -2.02 0.11
N GLU A 314 -12.91 -3.33 0.01
CA GLU A 314 -12.73 -4.18 1.19
C GLU A 314 -11.52 -3.76 2.04
N GLY A 315 -11.69 -3.90 3.35
CA GLY A 315 -10.64 -3.78 4.35
C GLY A 315 -11.22 -4.14 5.71
N GLU A 316 -10.93 -5.35 6.19
CA GLU A 316 -11.23 -5.71 7.57
C GLU A 316 -10.33 -4.88 8.51
N ARG A 317 -10.88 -4.41 9.64
CA ARG A 317 -10.24 -3.40 10.48
C ARG A 317 -8.95 -3.91 11.11
N GLU A 318 -8.96 -5.06 11.77
CA GLU A 318 -7.79 -5.57 12.49
C GLU A 318 -6.67 -6.00 11.54
N ILE A 319 -7.01 -6.59 10.39
CA ILE A 319 -6.07 -6.84 9.30
C ILE A 319 -5.45 -5.52 8.82
N THR A 320 -6.26 -4.48 8.65
CA THR A 320 -5.80 -3.17 8.17
C THR A 320 -4.83 -2.52 9.14
N LEU A 321 -5.15 -2.53 10.43
CA LEU A 321 -4.25 -2.03 11.46
C LEU A 321 -2.91 -2.79 11.45
N GLY A 322 -2.94 -4.12 11.33
CA GLY A 322 -1.72 -4.93 11.25
C GLY A 322 -0.77 -4.54 10.12
N PHE A 323 -1.27 -4.38 8.89
CA PHE A 323 -0.38 -3.98 7.79
C PHE A 323 -0.07 -2.48 7.75
N VAL A 324 -0.84 -1.63 8.43
CA VAL A 324 -0.49 -0.22 8.65
C VAL A 324 0.70 -0.11 9.60
N ASP A 325 0.72 -0.89 10.69
CA ASP A 325 1.85 -0.96 11.62
C ASP A 325 3.11 -1.46 10.88
N LEU A 326 2.98 -2.50 10.05
CA LEU A 326 4.08 -3.00 9.19
C LEU A 326 4.63 -1.97 8.20
N LEU A 327 3.82 -0.98 7.78
CA LEU A 327 4.23 0.08 6.87
C LEU A 327 4.95 1.22 7.61
N ARG A 328 4.55 1.54 8.84
CA ARG A 328 5.02 2.74 9.55
C ARG A 328 6.11 2.45 10.57
N ASP A 329 5.93 1.41 11.36
CA ASP A 329 6.69 1.22 12.58
C ASP A 329 8.06 0.59 12.28
N ASP A 330 9.02 0.76 13.18
CA ASP A 330 10.35 0.17 13.04
C ASP A 330 10.36 -1.30 13.50
N PHE A 331 9.59 -1.62 14.53
CA PHE A 331 9.50 -2.96 15.10
C PHE A 331 8.04 -3.33 15.36
N ILE A 332 7.63 -4.48 14.82
CA ILE A 332 6.26 -4.97 14.90
C ILE A 332 6.31 -6.38 15.50
N GLU A 333 5.67 -6.57 16.65
CA GLU A 333 5.59 -7.88 17.30
C GLU A 333 4.64 -8.83 16.56
N LYS A 334 4.90 -10.14 16.68
CA LYS A 334 3.95 -11.17 16.27
C LYS A 334 2.60 -10.96 16.98
N ASP A 335 1.56 -10.74 16.20
CA ASP A 335 0.18 -10.63 16.68
C ASP A 335 -0.79 -11.28 15.68
N ARG A 336 -1.25 -12.49 16.02
CA ARG A 336 -2.21 -13.23 15.17
C ARG A 336 -3.60 -12.59 15.16
N SER A 337 -3.94 -11.76 16.15
CA SER A 337 -5.22 -11.04 16.17
C SER A 337 -5.28 -9.89 15.15
N ARG A 338 -4.14 -9.53 14.56
CA ARG A 338 -4.02 -8.60 13.41
C ARG A 338 -3.40 -9.27 12.17
N GLY A 339 -3.24 -10.59 12.21
CA GLY A 339 -2.72 -11.38 11.10
C GLY A 339 -1.21 -11.24 10.89
N ILE A 340 -0.46 -10.79 11.90
CA ILE A 340 1.00 -10.72 11.88
C ILE A 340 1.54 -12.06 12.39
N TYR A 341 2.15 -12.85 11.49
CA TYR A 341 2.63 -14.20 11.82
C TYR A 341 4.01 -14.20 12.42
N PHE A 342 4.81 -13.19 12.09
CA PHE A 342 6.19 -13.04 12.50
C PHE A 342 6.46 -11.63 13.03
N THR A 343 7.27 -11.54 14.08
CA THR A 343 7.89 -10.28 14.46
C THR A 343 8.73 -9.76 13.30
N GLN A 344 8.60 -8.47 12.98
CA GLN A 344 9.32 -7.80 11.91
C GLN A 344 10.11 -6.62 12.48
N ASP A 345 11.42 -6.66 12.30
CA ASP A 345 12.33 -5.53 12.58
C ASP A 345 12.79 -4.92 11.26
N TRP A 346 12.57 -3.62 11.09
CA TRP A 346 12.92 -2.86 9.90
C TRP A 346 14.29 -2.19 9.99
N VAL A 347 14.96 -2.24 11.14
CA VAL A 347 16.32 -1.71 11.36
C VAL A 347 16.53 -0.34 10.71
N SER A 348 15.60 0.57 11.02
CA SER A 348 15.56 1.96 10.58
C SER A 348 15.28 2.17 9.10
N LEU A 349 14.73 1.17 8.39
CA LEU A 349 14.16 1.41 7.06
C LEU A 349 13.00 2.39 7.19
N PRO A 350 12.96 3.51 6.44
CA PRO A 350 11.94 4.54 6.62
C PRO A 350 10.52 3.98 6.57
N GLY A 351 9.62 4.56 7.37
CA GLY A 351 8.20 4.25 7.31
C GLY A 351 7.57 4.76 6.01
N VAL A 352 6.55 4.05 5.54
CA VAL A 352 5.72 4.40 4.39
C VAL A 352 4.41 4.99 4.89
N LEU A 353 3.98 6.09 4.28
CA LEU A 353 2.76 6.78 4.63
C LEU A 353 1.53 6.02 4.07
N PRO A 354 0.66 5.42 4.91
CA PRO A 354 -0.54 4.74 4.44
C PRO A 354 -1.56 5.73 3.87
N VAL A 355 -2.15 5.38 2.73
CA VAL A 355 -3.16 6.20 2.05
C VAL A 355 -4.52 5.53 2.12
N ALA A 356 -5.47 6.20 2.76
CA ALA A 356 -6.86 5.79 2.82
C ALA A 356 -7.65 6.44 1.68
N SER A 357 -8.06 5.65 0.68
CA SER A 357 -8.71 6.15 -0.54
C SER A 357 -9.84 5.25 -1.02
N GLY A 358 -10.93 5.87 -1.49
CA GLY A 358 -12.00 5.17 -2.21
C GLY A 358 -13.33 5.11 -1.46
N GLY A 359 -14.33 5.86 -1.95
CA GLY A 359 -15.69 5.83 -1.42
C GLY A 359 -15.86 6.47 -0.03
N ILE A 360 -14.90 7.29 0.41
CA ILE A 360 -14.98 8.02 1.68
C ILE A 360 -15.48 9.46 1.47
N HIS A 361 -16.05 10.04 2.54
CA HIS A 361 -16.64 11.38 2.59
C HIS A 361 -16.60 11.92 4.03
N VAL A 362 -17.06 13.15 4.26
CA VAL A 362 -16.92 13.89 5.54
C VAL A 362 -17.42 13.13 6.79
N TRP A 363 -18.51 12.36 6.70
CA TRP A 363 -18.98 11.53 7.84
C TRP A 363 -18.03 10.40 8.25
N HIS A 364 -17.12 9.98 7.37
CA HIS A 364 -16.10 8.98 7.67
C HIS A 364 -14.87 9.58 8.37
N MET A 365 -14.74 10.91 8.42
CA MET A 365 -13.55 11.59 8.94
C MET A 365 -13.17 11.19 10.38
N PRO A 366 -14.10 11.08 11.35
CA PRO A 366 -13.76 10.66 12.70
C PRO A 366 -13.17 9.25 12.75
N ALA A 367 -13.80 8.29 12.05
CA ALA A 367 -13.34 6.90 11.98
C ALA A 367 -11.96 6.80 11.29
N LEU A 368 -11.75 7.52 10.19
CA LEU A 368 -10.47 7.52 9.48
C LEU A 368 -9.33 8.13 10.34
N THR A 369 -9.63 9.21 11.07
CA THR A 369 -8.67 9.85 11.97
C THR A 369 -8.30 8.94 13.13
N GLU A 370 -9.25 8.15 13.64
CA GLU A 370 -9.03 7.17 14.70
C GLU A 370 -8.25 5.95 14.20
N ILE A 371 -8.63 5.37 13.05
CA ILE A 371 -7.99 4.17 12.49
C ILE A 371 -6.55 4.44 12.07
N PHE A 372 -6.34 5.49 11.28
CA PHE A 372 -5.06 5.71 10.61
C PHE A 372 -4.16 6.69 11.37
N GLY A 373 -4.69 7.51 12.28
CA GLY A 373 -3.89 8.53 12.98
C GLY A 373 -3.27 9.56 12.05
N ASP A 374 -2.35 10.37 12.58
CA ASP A 374 -1.83 11.53 11.87
C ASP A 374 -0.97 11.16 10.66
N ASP A 375 -0.15 10.11 10.76
CA ASP A 375 0.69 9.60 9.68
C ASP A 375 -0.11 8.80 8.66
N SER A 376 -1.00 9.52 7.96
CA SER A 376 -1.87 9.00 6.91
C SER A 376 -2.19 10.08 5.85
N VAL A 377 -2.54 9.65 4.63
CA VAL A 377 -3.15 10.53 3.62
C VAL A 377 -4.60 10.07 3.39
N LEU A 378 -5.57 10.95 3.62
CA LEU A 378 -6.99 10.67 3.40
C LEU A 378 -7.43 11.26 2.06
N GLN A 379 -7.90 10.43 1.13
CA GLN A 379 -8.18 10.83 -0.26
C GLN A 379 -9.67 10.83 -0.62
N PHE A 380 -10.18 12.01 -0.94
CA PHE A 380 -11.59 12.26 -1.23
C PHE A 380 -11.79 12.65 -2.70
N GLY A 381 -11.76 11.67 -3.61
CA GLY A 381 -12.05 11.92 -5.03
C GLY A 381 -13.48 12.39 -5.26
N GLY A 382 -14.43 11.45 -5.24
CA GLY A 382 -15.86 11.77 -5.33
C GLY A 382 -16.34 12.66 -4.18
N GLY A 383 -15.77 12.49 -2.98
CA GLY A 383 -16.06 13.32 -1.80
C GLY A 383 -15.57 14.77 -1.88
N THR A 384 -14.86 15.16 -2.94
CA THR A 384 -14.51 16.57 -3.23
C THR A 384 -15.21 17.04 -4.49
N LEU A 385 -15.00 16.36 -5.62
CA LEU A 385 -15.52 16.79 -6.93
C LEU A 385 -17.05 16.63 -7.05
N GLY A 386 -17.65 15.78 -6.21
CA GLY A 386 -19.11 15.58 -6.14
C GLY A 386 -19.82 16.56 -5.20
N HIS A 387 -19.10 17.51 -4.60
CA HIS A 387 -19.72 18.50 -3.73
C HIS A 387 -20.67 19.42 -4.52
N PRO A 388 -21.88 19.74 -4.02
CA PRO A 388 -22.90 20.45 -4.78
C PRO A 388 -22.50 21.87 -5.19
N TRP A 389 -21.50 22.45 -4.54
CA TRP A 389 -20.99 23.80 -4.82
C TRP A 389 -19.64 23.81 -5.56
N GLY A 390 -19.20 22.66 -6.06
CA GLY A 390 -17.95 22.51 -6.80
C GLY A 390 -16.74 22.15 -5.94
N ASN A 391 -15.58 22.01 -6.60
CA ASN A 391 -14.39 21.39 -6.04
C ASN A 391 -13.80 22.12 -4.83
N ALA A 392 -13.69 23.46 -4.90
CA ALA A 392 -13.08 24.22 -3.81
C ALA A 392 -13.92 24.14 -2.52
N PRO A 393 -15.25 24.33 -2.54
CA PRO A 393 -16.10 24.04 -1.37
C PRO A 393 -16.00 22.59 -0.88
N GLY A 394 -15.92 21.61 -1.79
CA GLY A 394 -15.71 20.21 -1.39
C GLY A 394 -14.39 19.99 -0.66
N ALA A 395 -13.33 20.67 -1.09
CA ALA A 395 -12.03 20.63 -0.44
C ALA A 395 -12.08 21.30 0.95
N VAL A 396 -12.76 22.45 1.06
CA VAL A 396 -12.99 23.15 2.34
C VAL A 396 -13.73 22.24 3.32
N ALA A 397 -14.81 21.59 2.88
CA ALA A 397 -15.59 20.67 3.70
C ALA A 397 -14.73 19.55 4.29
N ASN A 398 -13.89 18.92 3.46
CA ASN A 398 -12.98 17.86 3.92
C ASN A 398 -11.90 18.40 4.88
N ARG A 399 -11.34 19.58 4.61
CA ARG A 399 -10.34 20.22 5.48
C ARG A 399 -10.92 20.57 6.85
N VAL A 400 -12.09 21.21 6.87
CA VAL A 400 -12.79 21.58 8.10
C VAL A 400 -13.16 20.34 8.93
N ALA A 401 -13.71 19.30 8.30
CA ALA A 401 -14.04 18.07 8.99
C ALA A 401 -12.81 17.42 9.64
N LEU A 402 -11.67 17.40 8.94
CA LEU A 402 -10.43 16.84 9.46
C LEU A 402 -9.92 17.63 10.65
N GLU A 403 -9.79 18.95 10.52
CA GLU A 403 -9.25 19.80 11.59
C GLU A 403 -10.15 19.78 12.84
N ALA A 404 -11.48 19.72 12.67
CA ALA A 404 -12.41 19.54 13.78
C ALA A 404 -12.21 18.19 14.50
N CYS A 405 -11.98 17.10 13.75
CA CYS A 405 -11.69 15.78 14.35
C CYS A 405 -10.36 15.77 15.10
N VAL A 406 -9.31 16.34 14.51
CA VAL A 406 -7.98 16.43 15.14
C VAL A 406 -8.04 17.28 16.40
N GLN A 407 -8.70 18.43 16.35
CA GLN A 407 -8.90 19.29 17.53
C GLN A 407 -9.63 18.52 18.64
N ALA A 408 -10.79 17.93 18.33
CA ALA A 408 -11.57 17.18 19.30
C ALA A 408 -10.79 16.02 19.93
N ARG A 409 -10.04 15.25 19.13
CA ARG A 409 -9.15 14.18 19.62
C ARG A 409 -8.10 14.73 20.57
N ASN A 410 -7.44 15.83 20.21
CA ASN A 410 -6.39 16.44 21.02
C ASN A 410 -6.94 17.05 22.32
N GLU A 411 -8.22 17.44 22.33
CA GLU A 411 -8.97 17.86 23.53
C GLU A 411 -9.48 16.67 24.37
N GLY A 412 -9.19 15.43 23.97
CA GLY A 412 -9.52 14.22 24.72
C GLY A 412 -10.90 13.63 24.43
N ARG A 413 -11.58 14.06 23.37
CA ARG A 413 -12.87 13.49 22.94
C ARG A 413 -12.68 12.14 22.26
N ASP A 414 -13.65 11.25 22.46
CA ASP A 414 -13.64 9.92 21.84
C ASP A 414 -14.24 10.00 20.43
N LEU A 415 -13.40 9.96 19.40
CA LEU A 415 -13.85 10.05 18.01
C LEU A 415 -14.78 8.90 17.59
N ALA A 416 -14.61 7.71 18.15
CA ALA A 416 -15.43 6.54 17.81
C ALA A 416 -16.87 6.70 18.34
N ARG A 417 -17.04 7.38 19.48
CA ARG A 417 -18.36 7.61 20.11
C ARG A 417 -18.98 8.95 19.75
N GLU A 418 -18.17 10.00 19.64
CA GLU A 418 -18.60 11.39 19.51
C GLU A 418 -18.45 11.95 18.10
N GLY A 419 -17.88 11.19 17.15
CA GLY A 419 -17.55 11.64 15.80
C GLY A 419 -18.69 12.35 15.07
N ASN A 420 -19.90 11.79 15.10
CA ASN A 420 -21.06 12.40 14.46
C ASN A 420 -21.46 13.75 15.11
N THR A 421 -21.27 13.89 16.42
CA THR A 421 -21.54 15.14 17.14
C THR A 421 -20.52 16.20 16.76
N ILE A 422 -19.23 15.85 16.73
CA ILE A 422 -18.13 16.73 16.30
C ILE A 422 -18.39 17.29 14.90
N ILE A 423 -18.74 16.43 13.94
CA ILE A 423 -19.05 16.86 12.57
C ILE A 423 -20.25 17.82 12.54
N ARG A 424 -21.33 17.51 13.27
CA ARG A 424 -22.51 18.39 13.34
C ARG A 424 -22.21 19.73 14.02
N GLU A 425 -21.32 19.77 14.99
CA GLU A 425 -20.87 21.01 15.63
C GLU A 425 -20.09 21.88 14.64
N ALA A 426 -19.21 21.27 13.84
CA ALA A 426 -18.47 21.97 12.79
C ALA A 426 -19.40 22.51 11.67
N CYS A 427 -20.48 21.81 11.33
CA CYS A 427 -21.50 22.28 10.37
C CYS A 427 -22.16 23.60 10.78
N LYS A 428 -22.16 23.98 12.06
CA LYS A 428 -22.78 25.23 12.54
C LYS A 428 -22.05 26.48 12.04
N TRP A 429 -20.77 26.36 11.71
CA TRP A 429 -19.92 27.47 11.27
C TRP A 429 -19.24 27.26 9.92
N SER A 430 -19.30 26.05 9.33
CA SER A 430 -18.89 25.80 7.95
C SER A 430 -20.09 25.37 7.08
N PRO A 431 -20.61 26.28 6.23
CA PRO A 431 -21.67 25.98 5.27
C PRO A 431 -21.26 24.89 4.26
N GLU A 432 -19.99 24.85 3.84
CA GLU A 432 -19.46 23.85 2.92
C GLU A 432 -19.55 22.46 3.54
N LEU A 433 -19.14 22.31 4.81
CA LEU A 433 -19.27 21.04 5.52
C LEU A 433 -20.73 20.65 5.70
N ALA A 434 -21.62 21.60 6.02
CA ALA A 434 -23.05 21.33 6.15
C ALA A 434 -23.65 20.80 4.84
N ALA A 435 -23.30 21.41 3.70
CA ALA A 435 -23.74 20.96 2.39
C ALA A 435 -23.21 19.55 2.04
N ALA A 436 -21.92 19.28 2.30
CA ALA A 436 -21.33 17.96 2.12
C ALA A 436 -22.03 16.89 2.99
N CYS A 437 -22.31 17.23 4.25
CA CYS A 437 -22.95 16.34 5.19
C CYS A 437 -24.36 15.96 4.75
N GLU A 438 -25.14 16.92 4.24
CA GLU A 438 -26.51 16.66 3.78
C GLU A 438 -26.54 15.70 2.58
N VAL A 439 -25.58 15.84 1.65
CA VAL A 439 -25.52 15.01 0.43
C VAL A 439 -25.19 13.55 0.74
N TRP A 440 -24.33 13.27 1.74
CA TRP A 440 -23.78 11.93 1.95
C TRP A 440 -24.18 11.26 3.28
N LYS A 441 -25.12 11.82 4.06
CA LYS A 441 -25.50 11.29 5.39
C LYS A 441 -26.02 9.85 5.40
N GLU A 442 -26.60 9.39 4.30
CA GLU A 442 -27.16 8.03 4.19
C GLU A 442 -26.21 7.04 3.51
N ILE A 443 -25.06 7.50 2.99
CA ILE A 443 -24.15 6.66 2.23
C ILE A 443 -23.25 5.89 3.19
N LYS A 444 -23.33 4.56 3.13
CA LYS A 444 -22.49 3.62 3.88
C LYS A 444 -22.17 2.40 3.02
N PHE A 445 -21.05 1.75 3.32
CA PHE A 445 -20.61 0.52 2.66
C PHE A 445 -20.50 -0.61 3.68
N GLU A 446 -21.63 -1.27 3.95
CA GLU A 446 -21.73 -2.34 4.95
C GLU A 446 -21.89 -3.69 4.25
N PHE A 447 -20.76 -4.38 4.04
CA PHE A 447 -20.71 -5.69 3.39
C PHE A 447 -19.78 -6.64 4.16
N PRO A 448 -20.07 -7.95 4.23
CA PRO A 448 -19.13 -8.93 4.77
C PRO A 448 -17.79 -8.89 4.01
N ALA A 449 -16.68 -8.94 4.74
CA ALA A 449 -15.35 -9.04 4.17
C ALA A 449 -15.08 -10.47 3.65
N MET A 450 -14.44 -10.58 2.48
CA MET A 450 -13.99 -11.85 1.91
C MET A 450 -12.71 -12.33 2.59
N ASP A 451 -11.79 -11.41 2.89
CA ASP A 451 -10.59 -11.67 3.66
C ASP A 451 -10.83 -11.35 5.15
N THR A 452 -10.63 -12.37 5.98
CA THR A 452 -10.77 -12.33 7.44
C THR A 452 -9.60 -13.09 8.06
N LEU A 453 -9.28 -12.82 9.33
CA LEU A 453 -8.12 -13.39 10.02
C LEU A 453 -8.08 -14.92 10.06
#